data_AF-A0A7X9A1X9-F1
#
_entry.id   AF-A0A7X9A1X9-F1
#
_cell.length_a   1.000
_cell.length_b   1.000
_cell.length_c   1.000
_cell.angle_alpha   90.00
_cell.angle_beta   90.00
_cell.angle_gamma   90.00
#
_symmetry.space_group_name_H-M   'P 1'
#
loop_
_entity.id
_entity.type
_entity.pdbx_description
1 polymer ?
#
loop_
_entity_poly.entity_id
_entity_poly.type
_entity_poly.pdbx_seq_one_letter_code
_entity_poly.pdbx_strand_id
1 'polypeptide(L)'
;MALELSKTSNLILLCGHYEGVDCRVLDAIGAEEVSIGDFILTGGELAAAVIIDAITRLIPGVLPDEDAWQRESFASHFLEEPQYTRPSMWRGRSVPDVLLSGHQANIEQARRRMRLLETLKKRPDQLQGKKIDASLLEDLAAALLDE
;
A
#
# COMPACT_ATOMS: atom_id res chain seq x y z
N MET A 1 7.02 10.95 3.14
CA MET A 1 6.03 11.88 3.71
C MET A 1 5.33 11.32 4.96
N ALA A 2 4.43 10.33 4.90
CA ALA A 2 3.68 9.90 6.10
C ALA A 2 4.58 9.51 7.31
N LEU A 3 5.61 8.70 7.10
CA LEU A 3 6.60 8.32 8.13
C LEU A 3 7.44 9.49 8.66
N GLU A 4 7.59 10.54 7.85
CA GLU A 4 8.30 11.74 8.24
C GLU A 4 7.40 12.63 9.12
N LEU A 5 6.17 12.87 8.67
CA LEU A 5 5.17 13.64 9.39
C LEU A 5 4.75 12.98 10.71
N SER A 6 4.80 11.65 10.82
CA SER A 6 4.50 10.94 12.08
C SER A 6 5.51 11.21 13.20
N LYS A 7 6.69 11.77 12.88
CA LYS A 7 7.71 12.16 13.85
C LYS A 7 7.56 13.60 14.30
N THR A 8 6.68 14.37 13.68
CA THR A 8 6.44 15.77 14.01
C THR A 8 5.55 15.88 15.25
N SER A 9 5.90 16.78 16.17
CA SER A 9 5.14 16.97 17.42
C SER A 9 3.79 17.64 17.20
N ASN A 10 3.71 18.55 16.23
CA ASN A 10 2.48 19.28 15.90
C ASN A 10 2.33 19.41 14.38
N LEU A 11 1.12 19.17 13.88
CA LEU A 11 0.77 19.36 12.47
C LEU A 11 -0.49 20.22 12.40
N ILE A 12 -0.46 21.23 11.52
CA ILE A 12 -1.63 22.05 11.19
C ILE A 12 -1.99 21.77 9.75
N LEU A 13 -3.20 21.27 9.52
CA LEU A 13 -3.71 20.99 8.18
C LEU A 13 -4.68 22.09 7.77
N LEU A 14 -4.32 22.85 6.74
CA LEU A 14 -5.15 23.91 6.19
C LEU A 14 -6.07 23.33 5.11
N CYS A 15 -7.36 23.21 5.41
CA CYS A 15 -8.35 22.72 4.46
C CYS A 15 -8.86 23.89 3.60
N GLY A 16 -8.44 23.92 2.34
CA GLY A 16 -8.95 24.88 1.36
C GLY A 16 -10.38 24.55 0.92
N HIS A 17 -11.15 25.58 0.62
CA HIS A 17 -12.49 25.49 0.03
C HIS A 17 -12.59 26.46 -1.16
N TYR A 18 -13.63 26.31 -1.98
CA TYR A 18 -13.85 27.12 -3.18
C TYR A 18 -12.66 27.02 -4.15
N GLU A 19 -12.05 28.15 -4.51
CA GLU A 19 -10.88 28.25 -5.39
C GLU A 19 -9.55 28.05 -4.63
N GLY A 20 -9.60 27.77 -3.32
CA GLY A 20 -8.43 27.55 -2.48
C GLY A 20 -8.12 28.72 -1.54
N VAL A 21 -6.83 28.87 -1.22
CA VAL A 21 -6.33 29.86 -0.27
C VAL A 21 -5.46 30.87 -1.03
N ASP A 22 -5.50 32.14 -0.62
CA ASP A 22 -4.65 33.19 -1.20
C ASP A 22 -3.17 32.80 -1.06
N CYS A 23 -2.46 32.76 -2.20
CA CYS A 23 -1.07 32.32 -2.27
C CYS A 23 -0.15 33.15 -1.34
N ARG A 24 -0.43 34.44 -1.14
CA ARG A 24 0.37 35.28 -0.23
C ARG A 24 0.26 34.84 1.23
N VAL A 25 -0.87 34.25 1.61
CA VAL A 25 -1.05 33.68 2.96
C VAL A 25 -0.25 32.40 3.09
N LEU A 26 -0.29 31.53 2.06
CA LEU A 26 0.49 30.29 2.02
C LEU A 26 1.99 30.58 2.09
N ASP A 27 2.47 31.55 1.29
CA ASP A 27 3.86 32.02 1.30
C ASP A 27 4.26 32.58 2.67
N ALA A 28 3.42 33.42 3.27
CA ALA A 28 3.71 34.08 4.54
C ALA A 28 3.82 33.10 5.72
N ILE A 29 3.05 32.00 5.69
CA ILE A 29 3.11 30.95 6.73
C ILE A 29 4.08 29.82 6.38
N GLY A 30 4.68 29.84 5.18
CA GLY A 30 5.56 28.78 4.69
C GLY A 30 4.85 27.43 4.58
N ALA A 31 3.61 27.41 4.08
CA ALA A 31 2.83 26.19 3.95
C ALA A 31 3.43 25.23 2.91
N GLU A 32 3.47 23.95 3.23
CA GLU A 32 3.76 22.89 2.26
C GLU A 32 2.45 22.44 1.58
N GLU A 33 2.45 22.40 0.25
CA GLU A 33 1.32 21.90 -0.53
C GLU A 33 1.42 20.40 -0.73
N VAL A 34 0.34 19.69 -0.39
CA VAL A 34 0.27 18.23 -0.47
C VAL A 34 -0.97 17.81 -1.25
N SER A 35 -0.76 17.00 -2.29
CA SER A 35 -1.84 16.29 -2.99
C SER A 35 -1.90 14.83 -2.56
N ILE A 36 -3.11 14.30 -2.41
CA ILE A 36 -3.36 12.87 -2.15
C ILE A 36 -3.54 12.05 -3.44
N GLY A 37 -3.53 12.69 -4.61
CA GLY A 37 -3.60 12.03 -5.91
C GLY A 37 -4.12 12.93 -7.04
N ASP A 38 -4.11 12.40 -8.27
CA ASP A 38 -4.46 13.12 -9.50
C ASP A 38 -5.98 13.15 -9.73
N PHE A 39 -6.70 13.83 -8.83
CA PHE A 39 -8.15 14.03 -8.92
C PHE A 39 -8.57 15.29 -8.15
N ILE A 40 -9.79 15.76 -8.39
CA ILE A 40 -10.33 16.99 -7.76
C ILE A 40 -11.36 16.63 -6.69
N LEU A 41 -11.26 17.31 -5.55
CA LEU A 41 -12.22 17.26 -4.45
C LEU A 41 -12.91 18.61 -4.27
N THR A 42 -14.05 18.63 -3.58
CA THR A 42 -14.80 19.86 -3.29
C THR A 42 -14.19 20.72 -2.17
N GLY A 43 -13.26 20.15 -1.41
CA GLY A 43 -12.61 20.77 -0.25
C GLY A 43 -11.47 19.89 0.28
N GLY A 44 -10.65 20.46 1.17
CA GLY A 44 -9.47 19.81 1.71
C GLY A 44 -9.72 18.81 2.84
N GLU A 45 -10.94 18.71 3.36
CA GLU A 45 -11.26 17.97 4.59
C GLU A 45 -11.00 16.47 4.44
N LEU A 46 -11.38 15.89 3.30
CA LEU A 46 -11.13 14.47 3.01
C LEU A 46 -9.64 14.19 2.83
N ALA A 47 -8.90 15.10 2.19
CA ALA A 47 -7.46 14.98 2.05
C ALA A 47 -6.77 15.05 3.43
N ALA A 48 -7.19 15.97 4.28
CA ALA A 48 -6.71 16.06 5.66
C ALA A 48 -7.01 14.79 6.46
N ALA A 49 -8.23 14.24 6.35
CA ALA A 49 -8.60 12.98 7.01
C ALA A 49 -7.75 11.80 6.55
N VAL A 50 -7.48 11.68 5.24
CA VAL A 50 -6.60 10.64 4.67
C VAL A 50 -5.17 10.79 5.18
N ILE A 51 -4.65 12.02 5.24
CA ILE A 51 -3.31 12.30 5.77
C ILE A 51 -3.22 11.93 7.25
N ILE A 52 -4.23 12.29 8.06
CA ILE A 52 -4.28 11.94 9.48
C ILE A 52 -4.29 10.42 9.66
N ASP A 53 -5.11 9.68 8.92
CA ASP A 53 -5.16 8.21 9.00
C ASP A 53 -3.81 7.58 8.65
N ALA A 54 -3.20 8.02 7.54
CA ALA A 54 -1.91 7.53 7.08
C ALA A 54 -0.75 7.80 8.06
N ILE A 55 -0.81 8.92 8.80
CA ILE A 55 0.20 9.30 9.79
C ILE A 55 -0.03 8.59 11.12
N THR A 56 -1.26 8.62 11.64
CA THR A 56 -1.58 8.16 12.99
C THR A 56 -1.29 6.69 13.19
N ARG A 57 -1.52 5.85 12.18
CA ARG A 57 -1.16 4.43 12.21
C ARG A 57 0.33 4.14 12.39
N LEU A 58 1.21 5.11 12.10
CA LEU A 58 2.66 4.99 12.25
C LEU A 58 3.14 5.44 13.63
N ILE A 59 2.25 5.96 14.47
CA ILE A 59 2.57 6.40 15.83
C ILE A 59 2.60 5.16 16.75
N PRO A 60 3.67 4.96 17.54
CA PRO A 60 3.76 3.84 18.47
C PRO A 60 2.55 3.74 19.40
N GLY A 61 2.04 2.52 19.59
CA GLY A 61 0.86 2.24 20.42
C GLY A 61 -0.51 2.43 19.76
N VAL A 62 -0.59 2.93 18.52
CA VAL A 62 -1.87 2.98 17.76
C VAL A 62 -2.20 1.63 17.14
N LEU A 63 -1.23 1.00 16.47
CA LEU A 63 -1.39 -0.36 15.96
C LEU A 63 -0.98 -1.39 17.03
N PRO A 64 -1.70 -2.53 17.13
CA PRO A 64 -1.33 -3.61 18.06
C PRO A 64 0.03 -4.26 17.73
N ASP A 65 0.40 -4.26 16.45
CA ASP A 65 1.65 -4.80 15.93
C ASP A 65 2.43 -3.66 15.26
N GLU A 66 3.50 -3.23 15.91
CA GLU A 66 4.32 -2.08 15.49
C GLU A 66 5.08 -2.33 14.18
N ASP A 67 5.25 -3.59 13.77
CA ASP A 67 5.92 -3.99 12.53
C ASP A 67 4.92 -4.28 11.41
N ALA A 68 3.61 -4.13 11.65
CA ALA A 68 2.57 -4.34 10.63
C ALA A 68 2.80 -3.46 9.40
N TRP A 69 3.10 -2.17 9.59
CA TRP A 69 3.29 -1.23 8.49
C TRP A 69 4.52 -1.53 7.61
N GLN A 70 5.53 -2.23 8.15
CA GLN A 70 6.73 -2.61 7.39
C GLN A 70 6.46 -3.71 6.36
N ARG A 71 5.39 -4.50 6.56
CA ARG A 71 5.04 -5.65 5.70
C ARG A 71 4.07 -5.28 4.57
N GLU A 72 3.66 -4.02 4.46
CA GLU A 72 2.63 -3.57 3.53
C GLU A 72 3.15 -3.24 2.13
N SER A 73 2.22 -3.23 1.18
CA SER A 73 2.46 -3.12 -0.26
C SER A 73 3.52 -2.08 -0.68
N PHE A 74 3.49 -0.88 -0.10
CA PHE A 74 4.39 0.21 -0.51
C PHE A 74 5.78 0.16 0.13
N ALA A 75 5.99 -0.66 1.17
CA ALA A 75 7.29 -0.86 1.78
C ALA A 75 8.24 -1.66 0.87
N SER A 76 7.69 -2.53 -0.01
CA SER A 76 8.47 -3.42 -0.88
C SER A 76 8.24 -3.24 -2.38
N HIS A 77 7.53 -2.19 -2.81
CA HIS A 77 7.18 -1.92 -4.23
C HIS A 77 6.33 -3.00 -4.93
N PHE A 78 5.78 -3.94 -4.17
CA PHE A 78 4.90 -4.99 -4.66
C PHE A 78 3.57 -4.85 -3.97
N LEU A 79 2.47 -4.96 -4.72
CA LEU A 79 1.16 -5.17 -4.13
C LEU A 79 1.16 -6.41 -3.23
N GLU A 80 0.24 -6.43 -2.27
CA GLU A 80 -0.03 -7.60 -1.43
C GLU A 80 -0.63 -8.75 -2.24
N GLU A 81 -0.44 -9.96 -1.72
CA GLU A 81 -1.05 -11.15 -2.27
C GLU A 81 -2.58 -11.13 -2.07
N PRO A 82 -3.33 -11.88 -2.89
CA PRO A 82 -4.73 -12.14 -2.61
C PRO A 82 -4.90 -12.80 -1.23
N GLN A 83 -5.78 -12.21 -0.42
CA GLN A 83 -6.10 -12.72 0.90
C GLN A 83 -7.26 -13.70 0.84
N TYR A 84 -7.12 -14.83 1.52
CA TYR A 84 -8.13 -15.87 1.60
C TYR A 84 -8.53 -16.11 3.05
N THR A 85 -9.82 -16.32 3.27
CA THR A 85 -10.37 -16.68 4.58
C THR A 85 -11.43 -17.76 4.40
N ARG A 86 -11.96 -18.27 5.52
CA ARG A 86 -13.01 -19.28 5.49
C ARG A 86 -14.27 -18.74 4.80
N PRO A 87 -15.03 -19.58 4.07
CA PRO A 87 -14.82 -21.02 3.86
C PRO A 87 -13.81 -21.35 2.74
N SER A 88 -13.31 -22.59 2.71
CA SER A 88 -12.35 -23.05 1.68
C SER A 88 -12.92 -23.09 0.26
N MET A 89 -14.25 -23.11 0.11
CA MET A 89 -14.96 -23.08 -1.16
C MET A 89 -16.07 -22.03 -1.10
N TRP A 90 -16.02 -21.03 -1.96
CA TRP A 90 -17.04 -19.99 -2.07
C TRP A 90 -17.54 -19.88 -3.51
N ARG A 91 -18.81 -20.22 -3.73
CA ARG A 91 -19.46 -20.18 -5.07
C ARG A 91 -18.67 -20.93 -6.16
N GLY A 92 -18.17 -22.12 -5.84
CA GLY A 92 -17.36 -22.92 -6.76
C GLY A 92 -15.93 -22.43 -6.97
N ARG A 93 -15.46 -21.44 -6.18
CA ARG A 93 -14.07 -20.98 -6.17
C ARG A 93 -13.38 -21.48 -4.92
N SER A 94 -12.34 -22.29 -5.08
CA SER A 94 -11.51 -22.81 -3.99
C SER A 94 -10.42 -21.82 -3.60
N VAL A 95 -10.02 -21.88 -2.33
CA VAL A 95 -8.73 -21.36 -1.87
C VAL A 95 -7.62 -22.20 -2.50
N PRO A 96 -6.51 -21.62 -2.98
CA PRO A 96 -5.39 -22.38 -3.53
C PRO A 96 -4.89 -23.46 -2.56
N ASP A 97 -4.71 -24.69 -3.06
CA ASP A 97 -4.34 -25.85 -2.24
C ASP A 97 -3.03 -25.64 -1.49
N VAL A 98 -2.08 -24.90 -2.08
CA VAL A 98 -0.81 -24.54 -1.41
C VAL A 98 -1.03 -23.75 -0.13
N LEU A 99 -2.06 -22.90 -0.05
CA LEU A 99 -2.41 -22.14 1.16
C LEU A 99 -3.09 -23.00 2.22
N LEU A 100 -3.64 -24.16 1.84
CA LEU A 100 -4.25 -25.14 2.73
C LEU A 100 -3.27 -26.22 3.20
N SER A 101 -2.07 -26.29 2.60
CA SER A 101 -1.09 -27.35 2.82
C SER A 101 -0.45 -27.38 4.21
N GLY A 102 -0.47 -26.24 4.94
CA GLY A 102 0.27 -26.06 6.19
C GLY A 102 1.80 -25.99 6.02
N HIS A 103 2.32 -26.08 4.79
CA HIS A 103 3.76 -26.05 4.54
C HIS A 103 4.25 -24.60 4.39
N GLN A 104 4.72 -24.02 5.49
CA GLN A 104 5.05 -22.59 5.61
C GLN A 104 5.96 -22.07 4.48
N ALA A 105 7.01 -22.81 4.13
CA ALA A 105 7.93 -22.40 3.06
C ALA A 105 7.24 -22.34 1.68
N ASN A 106 6.32 -23.26 1.40
CA ASN A 106 5.60 -23.30 0.11
C ASN A 106 4.56 -22.17 0.07
N ILE A 107 3.92 -21.90 1.21
CA ILE A 107 2.97 -20.78 1.35
C ILE A 107 3.70 -19.45 1.10
N GLU A 108 4.85 -19.24 1.70
CA GLU A 108 5.63 -18.02 1.52
C GLU A 108 6.11 -17.84 0.08
N GLN A 109 6.59 -18.91 -0.56
CA GLN A 109 6.98 -18.87 -1.97
C GLN A 109 5.76 -18.58 -2.87
N ALA A 110 4.62 -19.22 -2.63
CA ALA A 110 3.40 -18.98 -3.38
C ALA A 110 2.90 -17.54 -3.21
N ARG A 111 2.93 -17.00 -1.99
CA ARG A 111 2.58 -15.59 -1.73
C ARG A 111 3.48 -14.64 -2.50
N ARG A 112 4.80 -14.85 -2.49
CA ARG A 112 5.75 -14.02 -3.27
C ARG A 112 5.40 -14.00 -4.77
N ARG A 113 5.09 -15.17 -5.34
CA ARG A 113 4.68 -15.29 -6.75
C ARG A 113 3.36 -14.55 -7.01
N MET A 114 2.35 -14.74 -6.15
CA MET A 114 1.05 -14.06 -6.26
C MET A 114 1.18 -12.53 -6.18
N ARG A 115 2.04 -12.02 -5.27
CA ARG A 115 2.33 -10.58 -5.16
C ARG A 115 2.90 -10.01 -6.45
N LEU A 116 3.89 -10.69 -7.03
CA LEU A 116 4.50 -10.29 -8.30
C LEU A 116 3.46 -10.29 -9.42
N LEU A 117 2.65 -11.35 -9.52
CA LEU A 117 1.59 -11.47 -10.53
C LEU A 117 0.55 -10.34 -10.41
N GLU A 118 0.06 -10.07 -9.20
CA GLU A 118 -0.90 -8.99 -8.95
C GLU A 118 -0.30 -7.61 -9.28
N THR A 119 0.97 -7.39 -8.95
CA THR A 119 1.67 -6.14 -9.27
C THR A 119 1.82 -5.98 -10.78
N LEU A 120 2.27 -7.01 -11.51
CA LEU A 120 2.38 -6.99 -12.97
C LEU A 120 1.03 -6.71 -13.65
N LYS A 121 -0.05 -7.27 -13.11
CA LYS A 121 -1.40 -7.13 -13.66
C LYS A 121 -2.02 -5.76 -13.41
N LYS A 122 -1.86 -5.21 -12.20
CA LYS A 122 -2.59 -4.00 -11.76
C LYS A 122 -1.76 -2.73 -11.78
N ARG A 123 -0.47 -2.84 -11.44
CA ARG A 123 0.46 -1.70 -11.28
C ARG A 123 1.85 -2.04 -11.82
N PRO A 124 1.97 -2.39 -13.13
CA PRO A 124 3.28 -2.70 -13.73
C PRO A 124 4.25 -1.52 -13.67
N ASP A 125 3.73 -0.29 -13.54
CA ASP A 125 4.50 0.92 -13.32
C ASP A 125 5.36 0.88 -12.04
N GLN A 126 4.91 0.21 -10.97
CA GLN A 126 5.67 0.11 -9.71
C GLN A 126 6.97 -0.70 -9.85
N LEU A 127 7.06 -1.54 -10.88
CA LEU A 127 8.21 -2.40 -11.15
C LEU A 127 9.23 -1.76 -12.10
N GLN A 128 8.90 -0.64 -12.75
CA GLN A 128 9.79 0.00 -13.70
C GLN A 128 11.06 0.51 -13.03
N GLY A 129 12.22 0.14 -13.59
CA GLY A 129 13.53 0.53 -13.06
C GLY A 129 13.92 -0.16 -11.74
N LYS A 130 13.13 -1.12 -11.25
CA LYS A 130 13.44 -1.91 -10.07
C LYS A 130 14.09 -3.24 -10.46
N LYS A 131 15.11 -3.65 -9.70
CA LYS A 131 15.69 -4.99 -9.85
C LYS A 131 14.74 -5.99 -9.21
N ILE A 132 14.18 -6.88 -10.02
CA ILE A 132 13.42 -8.03 -9.55
C ILE A 132 14.39 -9.21 -9.49
N ASP A 133 14.28 -10.01 -8.43
CA ASP A 133 15.07 -11.23 -8.28
C ASP A 133 14.76 -12.21 -9.44
N ALA A 134 15.80 -12.65 -10.13
CA ALA A 134 15.67 -13.60 -11.24
C ALA A 134 15.02 -14.91 -10.80
N SER A 135 15.33 -15.37 -9.58
CA SER A 135 14.75 -16.59 -9.03
C SER A 135 13.22 -16.49 -8.89
N LEU A 136 12.70 -15.32 -8.55
CA LEU A 136 11.25 -15.07 -8.45
C LEU A 136 10.55 -15.06 -9.81
N LEU A 137 11.24 -14.56 -10.85
CA LEU A 137 10.73 -14.58 -12.22
C LEU A 137 10.71 -16.00 -12.80
N GLU A 138 11.77 -16.78 -12.57
CA GLU A 138 11.83 -18.19 -12.95
C GLU A 138 10.74 -19.00 -12.23
N ASP A 139 10.58 -18.76 -10.93
CA ASP A 139 9.54 -19.35 -10.10
C ASP A 139 8.12 -19.07 -10.62
N LEU A 140 7.86 -17.82 -11.03
CA LEU A 140 6.57 -17.43 -11.61
C LEU A 140 6.38 -18.07 -12.99
N ALA A 141 7.41 -18.09 -13.83
CA ALA A 141 7.34 -18.69 -15.15
C ALA A 141 7.06 -20.19 -15.09
N ALA A 142 7.73 -20.92 -14.18
CA ALA A 142 7.47 -22.33 -13.94
C ALA A 142 6.02 -22.58 -13.51
N ALA A 143 5.51 -21.79 -12.56
CA ALA A 143 4.13 -21.93 -12.09
C ALA A 143 3.08 -21.67 -13.19
N LEU A 144 3.34 -20.73 -14.10
CA LEU A 144 2.43 -20.44 -15.23
C LEU A 144 2.50 -21.48 -16.36
N LEU A 145 3.55 -22.30 -16.40
CA LEU A 145 3.71 -23.38 -17.39
C LEU A 145 3.15 -24.72 -16.89
N ASP A 146 2.99 -24.88 -15.57
CA ASP A 146 2.43 -26.06 -14.92
C ASP A 146 0.89 -26.01 -14.78
N GLU A 147 0.24 -24.88 -15.11
CA GLU A 147 -1.22 -24.68 -15.20
C GLU A 147 -1.74 -24.76 -16.64
#